data_AF-E7DPN9-F1
#
_entry.id   AF-E7DPN9-F1
#
_cell.length_a   1.000
_cell.length_b   1.000
_cell.length_c   1.000
_cell.angle_alpha   90.00
_cell.angle_beta   90.00
_cell.angle_gamma   90.00
#
_symmetry.space_group_name_H-M   'P 1'
#
loop_
_entity.id
_entity.type
_entity.pdbx_description
1 polymer ?
#
loop_
_entity_poly.entity_id
_entity_poly.type
_entity_poly.pdbx_seq_one_letter_code
_entity_poly.pdbx_strand_id
1 'polypeptide(L)'
;MNPSYLFNEVKPYINLIGGTKSYDDTVIDKPHSDPKLTELLGYIYSGRHHRTVKGIQLITLYYTDLSGKSVPVNYRIYNKHDGQTKNDYLREMITEVLKWGLKPHAVTTDAW
;
A
#
# COMPACT_ATOMS: atom_id res chain seq x y z
N MET A 1 -13.12 2.80 -4.08
CA MET A 1 -12.81 4.18 -3.62
C MET A 1 -11.49 4.58 -4.25
N ASN A 2 -11.37 5.78 -4.85
CA ASN A 2 -10.14 6.19 -5.54
C ASN A 2 -9.04 6.52 -4.50
N PRO A 3 -7.81 6.00 -4.62
CA PRO A 3 -6.71 6.30 -3.70
C PRO A 3 -6.38 7.79 -3.56
N SER A 4 -6.72 8.61 -4.57
CA SER A 4 -6.56 10.07 -4.49
C SER A 4 -7.40 10.73 -3.39
N TYR A 5 -8.54 10.13 -2.99
CA TYR A 5 -9.34 10.66 -1.88
C TYR A 5 -8.57 10.61 -0.57
N LEU A 6 -7.88 9.50 -0.29
CA LEU A 6 -7.02 9.38 0.90
C LEU A 6 -5.93 10.44 0.87
N PHE A 7 -5.25 10.61 -0.28
CA PHE A 7 -4.21 11.62 -0.41
C PHE A 7 -4.74 13.02 -0.14
N ASN A 8 -5.88 13.39 -0.72
CA ASN A 8 -6.50 14.69 -0.53
C ASN A 8 -6.93 14.94 0.92
N GLU A 9 -7.34 13.90 1.63
CA GLU A 9 -7.69 13.98 3.05
C GLU A 9 -6.46 14.25 3.94
N VAL A 10 -5.34 13.55 3.69
CA VAL A 10 -4.15 13.68 4.55
C VAL A 10 -3.28 14.89 4.18
N LYS A 11 -3.31 15.34 2.92
CA LYS A 11 -2.47 16.42 2.37
C LYS A 11 -2.42 17.69 3.22
N PRO A 12 -3.53 18.20 3.81
CA PRO A 12 -3.50 19.41 4.63
C PRO A 12 -2.69 19.28 5.94
N TYR A 13 -2.41 18.05 6.39
CA TYR A 13 -1.85 17.78 7.72
C TYR A 13 -0.36 17.46 7.72
N ILE A 14 0.27 17.35 6.54
CA ILE A 14 1.67 16.94 6.35
C ILE A 14 2.46 17.91 5.45
N ASN A 15 3.77 18.01 5.67
CA ASN A 15 4.66 18.70 4.71
C ASN A 15 4.98 17.78 3.52
N LEU A 16 4.57 18.17 2.32
CA LEU A 16 4.74 17.36 1.11
C LEU A 16 6.17 17.30 0.57
N ILE A 17 7.10 18.10 1.12
CA ILE A 17 8.46 18.24 0.60
C ILE A 17 9.47 17.62 1.57
N GLY A 18 10.39 16.82 1.04
CA GLY A 18 11.61 16.40 1.72
C GLY A 18 11.48 15.18 2.62
N GLY A 19 10.28 14.67 2.90
CA GLY A 19 10.09 13.47 3.72
C GLY A 19 10.48 12.17 3.03
N THR A 20 10.28 11.05 3.73
CA THR A 20 10.59 9.70 3.25
C THR A 20 9.31 8.93 2.95
N LYS A 21 9.26 8.27 1.79
CA LYS A 21 8.21 7.29 1.50
C LYS A 21 8.64 5.91 1.93
N SER A 22 7.75 5.17 2.58
CA SER A 22 7.98 3.78 2.98
C SER A 22 6.88 2.89 2.43
N TYR A 23 7.29 1.84 1.74
CA TYR A 23 6.39 0.88 1.15
C TYR A 23 6.32 -0.38 2.01
N ASP A 24 5.09 -0.86 2.24
CA ASP A 24 4.82 -2.06 3.03
C ASP A 24 3.62 -2.83 2.46
N ASP A 25 3.62 -4.14 2.70
CA ASP A 25 2.50 -5.02 2.36
C ASP A 25 2.03 -5.83 3.57
N THR A 26 0.72 -5.85 3.78
CA THR A 26 0.11 -6.57 4.90
C THR A 26 -0.90 -7.57 4.38
N VAL A 27 -0.86 -8.80 4.91
CA VAL A 27 -1.92 -9.78 4.72
C VAL A 27 -2.95 -9.61 5.83
N ILE A 28 -4.17 -9.23 5.46
CA ILE A 28 -5.33 -9.18 6.36
C ILE A 28 -5.92 -10.59 6.41
N ASP A 29 -5.72 -11.27 7.54
CA ASP A 29 -6.23 -12.63 7.74
C ASP A 29 -7.75 -12.70 7.72
N LYS A 30 -8.29 -13.69 7.01
CA LYS A 30 -9.73 -13.90 6.83
C LYS A 30 -10.08 -15.38 6.91
N PRO A 31 -9.76 -16.09 8.00
CA PRO A 31 -9.86 -17.55 8.07
C PRO A 31 -11.29 -18.09 7.81
N HIS A 32 -12.32 -17.34 8.20
CA HIS A 32 -13.72 -17.75 8.13
C HIS A 32 -14.47 -17.27 6.87
N SER A 33 -13.85 -16.46 6.01
CA SER A 33 -14.52 -15.94 4.80
C SER A 33 -14.52 -16.97 3.67
N ASP A 34 -15.54 -17.03 2.83
CA ASP A 34 -15.54 -17.91 1.64
C ASP A 34 -14.87 -17.20 0.44
N PRO A 35 -13.79 -17.75 -0.17
CA PRO A 35 -13.16 -17.15 -1.35
C PRO A 35 -14.09 -17.03 -2.54
N LYS A 36 -15.10 -17.90 -2.65
CA LYS A 36 -16.06 -17.87 -3.75
C LYS A 36 -17.02 -16.68 -3.67
N LEU A 37 -17.15 -16.09 -2.48
CA LEU A 37 -18.05 -14.97 -2.21
C LEU A 37 -17.29 -13.62 -2.15
N THR A 38 -15.97 -13.62 -2.30
CA THR A 38 -15.15 -12.41 -2.17
C THR A 38 -13.98 -12.46 -3.14
N GLU A 39 -14.10 -11.73 -4.25
CA GLU A 39 -13.14 -11.72 -5.37
C GLU A 39 -11.69 -11.43 -4.94
N LEU A 40 -11.50 -10.51 -3.99
CA LEU A 40 -10.17 -10.09 -3.52
C LEU A 40 -9.56 -11.06 -2.48
N LEU A 41 -10.30 -12.10 -2.09
CA LEU A 41 -9.85 -13.07 -1.10
C LEU A 41 -8.98 -14.12 -1.79
N GLY A 42 -7.75 -14.29 -1.29
CA GLY A 42 -6.80 -15.24 -1.85
C GLY A 42 -6.11 -16.08 -0.79
N TYR A 43 -5.44 -17.12 -1.26
CA TYR A 43 -4.39 -17.79 -0.51
C TYR A 43 -3.07 -17.07 -0.78
N ILE A 44 -2.46 -16.53 0.29
CA ILE A 44 -1.26 -15.69 0.27
C ILE A 44 -0.32 -16.18 1.36
N TYR A 45 0.99 -16.22 1.10
CA TYR A 45 1.98 -16.53 2.13
C TYR A 45 2.04 -15.39 3.14
N SER A 46 1.83 -15.70 4.42
CA SER A 46 1.98 -14.72 5.50
C SER A 46 3.29 -14.99 6.22
N GLY A 47 4.20 -14.00 6.20
CA GLY A 47 5.46 -14.06 6.95
C GLY A 47 5.22 -14.25 8.45
N ARG A 48 4.16 -13.63 9.00
CA ARG A 48 3.76 -13.77 10.41
C ARG A 48 3.41 -15.21 10.80
N HIS A 49 2.72 -15.93 9.92
CA HIS A 49 2.28 -17.31 10.20
C HIS A 49 3.26 -18.36 9.67
N HIS A 50 4.30 -17.93 8.93
CA HIS A 50 5.23 -18.80 8.20
C HIS A 50 4.52 -19.86 7.32
N ARG A 51 3.35 -19.51 6.77
CA ARG A 51 2.55 -20.38 5.91
C ARG A 51 1.57 -19.59 5.05
N THR A 52 1.00 -20.27 4.07
CA THR A 52 -0.11 -19.76 3.28
C THR A 52 -1.37 -19.66 4.13
N VAL A 53 -1.98 -18.48 4.14
CA VAL A 53 -3.24 -18.19 4.83
C VAL A 53 -4.26 -17.66 3.85
N LYS A 54 -5.54 -17.78 4.23
CA LYS A 54 -6.63 -17.11 3.55
C LYS A 54 -6.66 -15.64 4.02
N GLY A 55 -6.53 -14.71 3.08
CA GLY A 55 -6.49 -13.30 3.41
C GLY A 55 -6.67 -12.38 2.22
N ILE A 56 -6.59 -11.08 2.50
CA ILE A 56 -6.55 -10.01 1.51
C ILE A 56 -5.19 -9.35 1.61
N GLN A 57 -4.49 -9.23 0.50
CA GLN A 57 -3.20 -8.55 0.45
C GLN A 57 -3.43 -7.05 0.24
N LEU A 58 -3.15 -6.27 1.27
CA LEU A 58 -3.12 -4.82 1.24
C LEU A 58 -1.69 -4.37 0.99
N ILE A 59 -1.53 -3.36 0.14
CA ILE A 59 -0.28 -2.70 -0.17
C ILE A 59 -0.44 -1.23 0.24
N THR A 60 0.47 -0.71 1.03
CA THR A 60 0.44 0.66 1.55
C THR A 60 1.69 1.43 1.21
N LEU A 61 1.52 2.69 0.83
CA LEU A 61 2.60 3.65 0.72
C LEU A 61 2.43 4.68 1.83
N TYR A 62 3.30 4.62 2.81
CA TYR A 62 3.43 5.60 3.88
C TYR A 62 4.35 6.74 3.46
N TYR A 63 4.09 7.91 4.02
CA TYR A 63 4.99 9.04 3.94
C TYR A 63 5.20 9.61 5.34
N THR A 64 6.47 9.72 5.72
CA THR A 64 6.91 10.38 6.94
C THR A 64 7.48 11.73 6.57
N ASP A 65 6.82 12.80 7.01
CA ASP A 65 7.29 14.16 6.74
C ASP A 65 8.48 14.53 7.65
N LEU A 66 9.09 15.69 7.38
CA LEU A 66 10.24 16.18 8.16
C LEU A 66 9.91 16.53 9.62
N SER A 67 8.62 16.64 9.98
CA SER A 67 8.18 16.82 11.36
C SER A 67 7.94 15.49 12.09
N GLY A 68 8.17 14.36 11.41
CA GLY A 68 7.97 13.02 11.96
C GLY A 68 6.54 12.50 11.87
N LYS A 69 5.63 13.20 11.16
CA LYS A 69 4.27 12.70 10.96
C LYS A 69 4.27 11.64 9.86
N SER A 70 3.82 10.44 10.21
CA SER A 70 3.69 9.32 9.28
C SER A 70 2.22 9.06 8.96
N VAL A 71 1.85 9.14 7.68
CA VAL A 71 0.48 8.88 7.21
C VAL A 71 0.48 8.03 5.94
N PRO A 72 -0.55 7.21 5.70
CA PRO A 72 -0.71 6.53 4.42
C PRO A 72 -1.12 7.56 3.36
N VAL A 73 -0.37 7.61 2.26
CA VAL A 73 -0.61 8.54 1.13
C VAL A 73 -1.16 7.85 -0.11
N ASN A 74 -1.03 6.52 -0.19
CA ASN A 74 -1.63 5.72 -1.25
C ASN A 74 -1.80 4.27 -0.75
N TYR A 75 -2.74 3.53 -1.35
CA TYR A 75 -2.95 2.11 -1.07
C TYR A 75 -3.39 1.35 -2.32
N ARG A 76 -3.18 0.03 -2.31
CA ARG A 76 -3.71 -0.91 -3.30
C ARG A 76 -4.17 -2.20 -2.61
N ILE A 77 -5.22 -2.79 -3.14
CA ILE A 77 -5.57 -4.17 -2.80
C ILE A 77 -5.07 -5.01 -3.97
N TYR A 78 -4.19 -5.95 -3.69
CA TYR A 78 -3.62 -6.81 -4.72
C TYR A 78 -4.69 -7.74 -5.28
N ASN A 79 -4.89 -7.70 -6.59
CA ASN A 79 -5.79 -8.59 -7.31
C ASN A 79 -5.00 -9.47 -8.29
N LYS A 80 -5.14 -10.79 -8.17
CA LYS A 80 -4.46 -11.76 -9.05
C LYS A 80 -4.94 -11.67 -10.50
N HIS A 81 -6.15 -11.15 -10.72
CA HIS A 81 -6.74 -11.03 -12.05
C HIS A 81 -6.18 -9.85 -12.85
N ASP A 82 -5.53 -8.88 -12.19
CA ASP A 82 -4.98 -7.70 -12.86
C ASP A 82 -3.72 -8.01 -13.67
N GLY A 83 -3.13 -9.20 -13.51
CA GLY A 83 -1.87 -9.60 -14.16
C GLY A 83 -0.64 -8.82 -13.69
N GLN A 84 -0.81 -7.92 -12.72
CA GLN A 84 0.25 -7.08 -12.16
C GLN A 84 0.99 -7.78 -11.01
N THR A 85 2.27 -7.47 -10.87
CA THR A 85 3.05 -7.83 -9.68
C THR A 85 2.91 -6.76 -8.59
N LYS A 86 3.27 -7.08 -7.34
CA LYS A 86 3.33 -6.06 -6.26
C LYS A 86 4.24 -4.88 -6.62
N ASN A 87 5.33 -5.15 -7.35
CA ASN A 87 6.27 -4.13 -7.82
C ASN A 87 5.65 -3.21 -8.88
N ASP A 88 4.72 -3.70 -9.69
CA ASP A 88 4.02 -2.88 -10.69
C ASP A 88 3.08 -1.90 -9.98
N TYR A 89 2.27 -2.39 -9.02
CA TYR A 89 1.48 -1.52 -8.15
C TYR A 89 2.35 -0.46 -7.44
N LEU A 90 3.51 -0.84 -6.91
CA LEU A 90 4.44 0.11 -6.27
C LEU A 90 4.87 1.22 -7.23
N ARG A 91 5.28 0.88 -8.47
CA ARG A 91 5.70 1.86 -9.48
C ARG A 91 4.56 2.82 -9.83
N GLU A 92 3.34 2.31 -9.97
CA GLU A 92 2.15 3.12 -10.21
C GLU A 92 1.88 4.06 -9.04
N MET A 93 1.84 3.53 -7.81
CA MET A 93 1.59 4.30 -6.59
C MET A 93 2.61 5.42 -6.40
N ILE A 94 3.90 5.17 -6.66
CA ILE A 94 4.95 6.18 -6.63
C ILE A 94 4.68 7.27 -7.67
N THR A 95 4.39 6.87 -8.91
CA THR A 95 4.14 7.80 -10.02
C THR A 95 2.96 8.71 -9.72
N GLU A 96 1.89 8.16 -9.16
CA GLU A 96 0.69 8.90 -8.76
C GLU A 96 0.97 9.95 -7.69
N VAL A 97 1.58 9.57 -6.55
CA VAL A 97 1.79 10.54 -5.45
C VAL A 97 2.73 11.67 -5.86
N LEU A 98 3.70 11.39 -6.74
CA LEU A 98 4.55 12.42 -7.34
C LEU A 98 3.73 13.38 -8.21
N LYS A 99 2.83 12.86 -9.06
CA LYS A 99 1.90 13.66 -9.87
C LYS A 99 0.94 14.48 -9.00
N TRP A 100 0.54 13.98 -7.83
CA TRP A 100 -0.34 14.68 -6.90
C TRP A 100 0.37 15.77 -6.07
N GLY A 101 1.69 15.89 -6.23
CA GLY A 101 2.50 16.98 -5.68
C GLY A 101 3.37 16.59 -4.48
N LEU A 102 3.43 15.30 -4.12
CA LEU A 102 4.37 14.82 -3.11
C LEU A 102 5.81 14.89 -3.68
N LYS A 103 6.74 15.49 -2.94
CA LYS A 103 8.15 15.67 -3.33
C LYS A 103 9.08 15.10 -2.24
N PRO A 104 9.11 13.77 -2.08
CA PRO A 104 9.91 13.11 -1.06
C PRO A 104 11.39 13.15 -1.42
N HIS A 105 12.25 13.12 -0.39
CA HIS A 105 13.69 13.03 -0.56
C HIS A 105 14.16 11.59 -0.79
N ALA A 106 13.52 10.62 -0.13
CA ALA A 106 13.92 9.21 -0.17
C ALA A 106 12.72 8.27 -0.33
N VAL A 107 13.02 7.04 -0.77
CA VAL A 107 12.08 5.91 -0.83
C VAL A 107 12.73 4.71 -0.17
N THR A 108 12.00 4.05 0.72
CA THR A 108 12.41 2.80 1.36
C THR A 108 11.42 1.69 1.04
N THR A 109 11.94 0.51 0.76
CA THR A 109 11.15 -0.72 0.56
C THR A 109 11.93 -1.86 1.17
N ASP A 110 11.23 -2.87 1.66
CA ASP A 110 11.86 -4.14 1.96
C ASP A 110 12.18 -4.87 0.66
N ALA A 111 13.22 -5.71 0.70
CA ALA A 111 13.48 -6.69 -0.34
C ALA A 111 12.72 -7.97 0.00
N TRP A 112 11.84 -8.38 -0.91
CA TRP A 112 11.08 -9.63 -0.80
C TRP A 112 11.66 -10.73 -1.67
#